data_AF-A0A815WAB9-F1
#
_entry.id   AF-A0A815WAB9-F1
#
_cell.length_a   1.000
_cell.length_b   1.000
_cell.length_c   1.000
_cell.angle_alpha   90.00
_cell.angle_beta   90.00
_cell.angle_gamma   90.00
#
_symmetry.space_group_name_H-M   'P 1'
#
loop_
_entity.id
_entity.type
_entity.pdbx_description
1 polymer ?
#
loop_
_entity_poly.entity_id
_entity_poly.type
_entity_poly.pdbx_seq_one_letter_code
_entity_poly.pdbx_strand_id
1 'polypeptide(L)'
;MVGIDSRNKLILDTKYICPVCSLILRDPIQLSKCGHRQCQTCLNVKQETIIKCRQCQQETLRIEVLLDQAFKIDMKSLPIDCSFCPWTGILNNYQEHIDQSHSNFKCEYCGEQFNSVIKFNLHKIFECQQLIVDCALKDFGCSERIIRIKMKDHYLTQQHQYAILKVVPQMLAQLNDRQMNIDFYQTATAGACNLATAQLEEMYEMLNILRGGVETLTNDEQRLTNEALQMQITLTTLTEELSKIKLSIEESNTLWKGVNLNQDILNQDLASLQEEINDLQCVSYDGILVWKITKFHEKM
;
A
#
# COMPACT_ATOMS: atom_id res chain seq x y z
N MET A 1 -8.20 0.80 5.54
CA MET A 1 -9.33 0.42 6.43
C MET A 1 -8.75 -0.11 7.72
N VAL A 2 -9.23 0.36 8.89
CA VAL A 2 -8.67 -0.07 10.19
C VAL A 2 -9.23 -1.43 10.65
N GLY A 3 -10.43 -1.80 10.18
CA GLY A 3 -11.13 -3.08 10.36
C GLY A 3 -12.19 -3.29 9.27
N ILE A 4 -13.01 -4.32 9.38
CA ILE A 4 -14.10 -4.66 8.45
C ILE A 4 -15.43 -4.21 9.04
N ASP A 5 -16.11 -3.29 8.35
CA ASP A 5 -17.43 -2.83 8.74
C ASP A 5 -18.51 -3.71 8.09
N SER A 6 -19.49 -4.11 8.91
CA SER A 6 -20.60 -4.97 8.52
C SER A 6 -21.83 -4.64 9.36
N ARG A 7 -23.04 -4.74 8.78
CA ARG A 7 -24.29 -4.45 9.48
C ARG A 7 -24.52 -5.35 10.68
N ASN A 8 -24.14 -6.63 10.56
CA ASN A 8 -24.35 -7.62 11.61
C ASN A 8 -23.21 -7.68 12.63
N LYS A 9 -22.24 -6.75 12.61
CA LYS A 9 -21.09 -6.78 13.53
C LYS A 9 -21.47 -6.82 15.02
N LEU A 10 -22.63 -6.25 15.39
CA LEU A 10 -23.11 -6.20 16.78
C LEU A 10 -23.64 -7.55 17.31
N ILE A 11 -23.96 -8.48 16.41
CA ILE A 11 -24.42 -9.83 16.78
C ILE A 11 -23.30 -10.88 16.73
N LEU A 12 -22.10 -10.50 16.27
CA LEU A 12 -20.94 -11.37 16.26
C LEU A 12 -20.31 -11.47 17.65
N ASP A 13 -19.67 -12.61 17.92
CA ASP A 13 -18.89 -12.83 19.14
C ASP A 13 -17.79 -11.75 19.26
N THR A 14 -17.65 -11.19 20.46
CA THR A 14 -16.71 -10.10 20.76
C THR A 14 -15.27 -10.45 20.43
N LYS A 15 -14.91 -11.74 20.40
CA LYS A 15 -13.57 -12.20 19.97
C LYS A 15 -13.22 -11.80 18.53
N TYR A 16 -14.21 -11.55 17.68
CA TYR A 16 -14.02 -11.11 16.28
C TYR A 16 -13.96 -9.59 16.13
N ILE A 17 -14.23 -8.84 17.20
CA ILE A 17 -14.31 -7.39 17.18
C ILE A 17 -13.01 -6.80 17.70
N CYS A 18 -12.46 -5.84 16.96
CA CYS A 18 -11.26 -5.14 17.37
C CYS A 18 -11.58 -4.16 18.50
N PRO A 19 -10.84 -4.18 19.63
CA PRO A 19 -11.06 -3.27 20.74
C PRO A 19 -10.66 -1.81 20.43
N VAL A 20 -9.88 -1.58 19.37
CA VAL A 20 -9.40 -0.24 18.99
C VAL A 20 -10.36 0.44 18.03
N CYS A 21 -10.72 -0.23 16.92
CA CYS A 21 -11.61 0.38 15.91
C CYS A 21 -13.08 -0.04 16.04
N SER A 22 -13.42 -0.98 16.94
CA SER A 22 -14.79 -1.50 17.14
C SER A 22 -15.42 -2.09 15.86
N LEU A 23 -14.60 -2.54 14.93
CA LEU A 23 -14.98 -3.21 13.68
C LEU A 23 -14.53 -4.67 13.72
N ILE A 24 -15.01 -5.50 12.79
CA ILE A 24 -14.54 -6.88 12.64
C ILE A 24 -13.03 -6.85 12.34
N LEU A 25 -12.27 -7.72 13.00
CA LEU A 25 -10.81 -7.76 12.89
C LEU A 25 -10.37 -7.93 11.42
N ARG A 26 -9.46 -7.07 10.98
CA ARG A 26 -8.76 -7.18 9.69
C ARG A 26 -7.29 -7.48 9.98
N ASP A 27 -6.79 -8.58 9.43
CA ASP A 27 -5.43 -9.06 9.66
C ASP A 27 -5.10 -9.09 11.16
N PRO A 28 -5.78 -9.96 11.94
CA PRO A 28 -5.67 -9.99 13.39
C PRO A 28 -4.22 -10.28 13.81
N ILE A 29 -3.70 -9.46 14.71
CA ILE A 29 -2.47 -9.74 15.46
C ILE A 29 -2.84 -10.19 16.88
N GLN A 30 -2.03 -11.07 17.46
CA GLN A 30 -2.19 -11.50 18.84
C GLN A 30 -0.99 -11.01 19.68
N LEU A 31 -1.27 -10.40 20.82
CA LEU A 31 -0.24 -9.98 21.77
C LEU A 31 0.20 -11.20 22.59
N SER A 32 1.45 -11.63 22.46
CA SER A 32 2.01 -12.86 23.06
C SER A 32 1.77 -12.97 24.58
N LYS A 33 1.87 -11.86 25.32
CA LYS A 33 1.79 -11.86 26.80
C LYS A 33 0.37 -11.99 27.34
N CYS A 34 -0.62 -11.43 26.64
CA CYS A 34 -2.01 -11.37 27.13
C CYS A 34 -3.03 -12.11 26.26
N GLY A 35 -2.64 -12.55 25.06
CA GLY A 35 -3.52 -13.24 24.12
C GLY A 35 -4.59 -12.37 23.45
N HIS A 36 -4.67 -11.08 23.78
CA HIS A 36 -5.63 -10.15 23.19
C HIS A 36 -5.34 -9.85 21.72
N ARG A 37 -6.40 -9.65 20.94
CA ARG A 37 -6.34 -9.45 19.48
C ARG A 37 -6.76 -8.06 19.06
N GLN A 38 -6.12 -7.55 18.02
CA GLN A 38 -6.48 -6.30 17.36
C GLN A 38 -6.10 -6.34 15.88
N CYS A 39 -6.57 -5.40 15.06
CA CYS A 39 -6.16 -5.35 13.65
C CYS A 39 -4.69 -4.94 13.56
N GLN A 40 -3.94 -5.47 12.59
CA GLN A 40 -2.57 -5.06 12.33
C GLN A 40 -2.45 -3.54 12.12
N THR A 41 -3.40 -2.93 11.43
CA THR A 41 -3.45 -1.48 11.17
C THR A 41 -3.91 -0.65 12.38
N CYS A 42 -4.55 -1.28 13.38
CA CYS A 42 -4.90 -0.62 14.64
C CYS A 42 -3.70 -0.51 15.58
N LEU A 43 -2.67 -1.33 15.36
CA LEU A 43 -1.42 -1.18 16.07
C LEU A 43 -0.78 0.13 15.61
N ASN A 44 -0.50 1.05 16.54
CA ASN A 44 0.22 2.28 16.23
C ASN A 44 1.72 2.00 16.36
N VAL A 45 2.37 1.79 15.21
CA VAL A 45 3.65 1.09 15.09
C VAL A 45 4.83 2.07 14.97
N LYS A 46 4.60 3.39 15.00
CA LYS A 46 5.54 4.33 14.38
C LYS A 46 6.87 4.55 15.13
N GLN A 47 7.09 4.10 16.36
CA GLN A 47 8.43 4.21 17.02
C GLN A 47 8.67 3.35 18.28
N GLU A 48 7.68 2.62 18.81
CA GLU A 48 7.82 1.95 20.11
C GLU A 48 8.32 0.50 19.99
N THR A 49 9.35 0.15 20.78
CA THR A 49 9.87 -1.22 20.96
C THR A 49 8.95 -2.06 21.86
N ILE A 50 8.19 -1.39 22.72
CA ILE A 50 7.24 -1.96 23.69
C ILE A 50 5.83 -1.54 23.28
N ILE A 51 4.94 -2.51 23.11
CA ILE A 51 3.54 -2.31 22.79
C ILE A 51 2.71 -2.56 24.05
N LYS A 52 1.87 -1.59 24.43
CA LYS A 52 0.89 -1.76 25.50
C LYS A 52 -0.43 -2.27 24.96
N CYS A 53 -0.95 -3.33 25.57
CA CYS A 53 -2.30 -3.82 25.28
C CYS A 53 -3.35 -2.76 25.64
N ARG A 54 -4.23 -2.41 24.70
CA ARG A 54 -5.32 -1.44 24.97
C ARG A 54 -6.43 -2.00 25.88
N GLN A 55 -6.50 -3.32 26.06
CA GLN A 55 -7.50 -3.97 26.90
C GLN A 55 -7.03 -4.20 28.33
N CYS A 56 -5.81 -4.73 28.53
CA CYS A 56 -5.29 -5.08 29.86
C CYS A 56 -4.04 -4.30 30.28
N GLN A 57 -3.55 -3.37 29.46
CA GLN A 57 -2.34 -2.57 29.68
C GLN A 57 -1.02 -3.36 29.83
N GLN A 58 -1.02 -4.69 29.66
CA GLN A 58 0.20 -5.47 29.65
C GLN A 58 1.13 -5.07 28.51
N GLU A 59 2.43 -5.03 28.81
CA GLU A 59 3.49 -4.69 27.88
C GLU A 59 3.97 -5.94 27.14
N THR A 60 4.12 -5.83 25.83
CA THR A 60 4.60 -6.89 24.94
C THR A 60 5.67 -6.31 24.03
N LEU A 61 6.76 -7.04 23.80
CA LEU A 61 7.79 -6.60 22.87
C LEU A 61 7.25 -6.66 21.45
N ARG A 62 7.59 -5.66 20.63
CA ARG A 62 7.14 -5.60 19.24
C ARG A 62 7.50 -6.84 18.43
N ILE A 63 8.69 -7.39 18.63
CA ILE A 63 9.16 -8.59 17.95
C ILE A 63 8.34 -9.84 18.30
N GLU A 64 7.62 -9.82 19.42
CA GLU A 64 6.75 -10.91 19.86
C GLU A 64 5.31 -10.77 19.34
N VAL A 65 5.00 -9.68 18.61
CA VAL A 65 3.67 -9.48 18.02
C VAL A 65 3.64 -10.07 16.62
N LEU A 66 2.94 -11.20 16.50
CA LEU A 66 2.79 -11.92 15.24
C LEU A 66 1.34 -11.86 14.76
N LEU A 67 1.17 -11.99 13.44
CA LEU A 67 -0.13 -12.20 12.83
C LEU A 67 -0.71 -13.54 13.32
N ASP A 68 -1.95 -13.51 13.78
CA ASP A 68 -2.67 -14.70 14.22
C ASP A 68 -3.31 -15.37 13.00
N GLN A 69 -2.48 -16.12 12.26
CA GLN A 69 -2.89 -16.75 11.01
C GLN A 69 -3.97 -17.81 11.23
N ALA A 70 -3.92 -18.55 12.35
CA ALA A 70 -4.94 -19.52 12.69
C ALA A 70 -6.30 -18.84 12.88
N PHE A 71 -6.33 -17.77 13.69
CA PHE A 71 -7.55 -17.02 13.90
C PHE A 71 -8.06 -16.33 12.62
N LYS A 72 -7.17 -15.80 11.79
CA LYS A 72 -7.53 -15.25 10.48
C LYS A 72 -8.20 -16.28 9.57
N ILE A 73 -7.77 -17.54 9.62
CA ILE A 73 -8.39 -18.64 8.88
C ILE A 73 -9.77 -18.95 9.46
N ASP A 74 -9.88 -19.06 10.78
CA ASP A 74 -11.16 -19.34 11.47
C ASP A 74 -12.21 -18.27 11.18
N MET A 75 -11.78 -17.02 11.01
CA MET A 75 -12.68 -15.91 10.68
C MET A 75 -13.29 -16.01 9.28
N LYS A 76 -12.72 -16.77 8.34
CA LYS A 76 -13.16 -16.79 6.94
C LYS A 76 -14.62 -17.22 6.75
N SER A 77 -15.11 -18.11 7.61
CA SER A 77 -16.49 -18.63 7.56
C SER A 77 -17.50 -17.74 8.28
N LEU A 78 -17.08 -16.61 8.85
CA LEU A 78 -17.97 -15.71 9.57
C LEU A 78 -19.09 -15.18 8.67
N PRO A 79 -20.36 -15.26 9.07
CA PRO A 79 -21.45 -14.65 8.35
C PRO A 79 -21.36 -13.13 8.46
N ILE A 80 -21.38 -12.44 7.32
CA ILE A 80 -21.20 -11.00 7.19
C ILE A 80 -22.27 -10.41 6.28
N ASP A 81 -22.88 -9.33 6.75
CA ASP A 81 -23.84 -8.54 6.00
C ASP A 81 -23.17 -7.26 5.50
N CYS A 82 -23.28 -6.97 4.21
CA CYS A 82 -22.65 -5.79 3.64
C CYS A 82 -23.26 -4.50 4.21
N SER A 83 -22.43 -3.55 4.64
CA SER A 83 -22.89 -2.23 5.12
C SER A 83 -23.58 -1.37 4.05
N PHE A 84 -23.36 -1.68 2.77
CA PHE A 84 -23.73 -0.81 1.65
C PHE A 84 -24.82 -1.38 0.74
N CYS A 85 -25.21 -2.65 0.91
CA CYS A 85 -26.28 -3.26 0.13
C CYS A 85 -26.94 -4.45 0.87
N PRO A 86 -28.02 -5.04 0.32
CA PRO A 86 -28.70 -6.19 0.90
C PRO A 86 -27.89 -7.49 0.92
N TRP A 87 -26.69 -7.54 0.35
CA TRP A 87 -25.88 -8.75 0.28
C TRP A 87 -25.52 -9.29 1.67
N THR A 88 -25.59 -10.61 1.79
CA THR A 88 -25.23 -11.41 2.97
C THR A 88 -24.38 -12.58 2.49
N GLY A 89 -23.29 -12.89 3.18
CA GLY A 89 -22.41 -13.99 2.80
C GLY A 89 -21.40 -14.30 3.89
N ILE A 90 -20.26 -14.90 3.51
CA ILE A 90 -19.16 -15.17 4.44
C ILE A 90 -18.04 -14.16 4.27
N LEU A 91 -17.26 -13.93 5.33
CA LEU A 91 -16.14 -13.00 5.34
C LEU A 91 -15.14 -13.24 4.21
N ASN A 92 -14.88 -14.51 3.86
CA ASN A 92 -13.96 -14.86 2.77
C ASN A 92 -14.34 -14.24 1.43
N ASN A 93 -15.65 -14.10 1.15
CA ASN A 93 -16.16 -13.59 -0.12
C ASN A 93 -16.52 -12.10 -0.02
N TYR A 94 -16.39 -11.50 1.17
CA TYR A 94 -16.79 -10.11 1.40
C TYR A 94 -15.94 -9.13 0.59
N GLN A 95 -14.62 -9.34 0.52
CA GLN A 95 -13.74 -8.44 -0.22
C GLN A 95 -14.06 -8.46 -1.71
N GLU A 96 -14.28 -9.64 -2.29
CA GLU A 96 -14.69 -9.80 -3.69
C GLU A 96 -16.04 -9.12 -3.97
N HIS A 97 -17.03 -9.34 -3.10
CA HIS A 97 -18.32 -8.66 -3.18
C HIS A 97 -18.17 -7.13 -3.18
N ILE A 98 -17.36 -6.61 -2.26
CA ILE A 98 -17.07 -5.19 -2.15
C ILE A 98 -16.45 -4.66 -3.46
N ASP A 99 -15.46 -5.37 -4.02
CA ASP A 99 -14.76 -4.90 -5.21
C ASP A 99 -15.66 -4.96 -6.47
N GLN A 100 -16.60 -5.92 -6.55
CA GLN A 100 -17.51 -6.06 -7.70
C GLN A 100 -18.76 -5.18 -7.61
N SER A 101 -19.41 -5.16 -6.45
CA SER A 101 -20.72 -4.50 -6.25
C SER A 101 -20.60 -3.07 -5.76
N HIS A 102 -19.43 -2.68 -5.26
CA HIS A 102 -19.16 -1.37 -4.67
C HIS A 102 -17.92 -0.73 -5.30
N SER A 103 -17.91 -0.65 -6.62
CA SER A 103 -16.82 -0.09 -7.42
C SER A 103 -17.00 1.38 -7.79
N ASN A 104 -18.03 2.08 -7.27
CA ASN A 104 -18.27 3.49 -7.58
C ASN A 104 -18.76 4.26 -6.35
N PHE A 105 -17.84 4.75 -5.52
CA PHE A 105 -18.16 5.65 -4.42
C PHE A 105 -17.93 7.09 -4.82
N LYS A 106 -18.88 7.96 -4.46
CA LYS A 106 -18.71 9.41 -4.55
C LYS A 106 -18.59 9.99 -3.16
N CYS A 107 -17.58 10.82 -2.93
CA CYS A 107 -17.44 11.54 -1.67
C CYS A 107 -18.53 12.61 -1.56
N GLU A 108 -19.32 12.54 -0.49
CA GLU A 108 -20.39 13.49 -0.18
C GLU A 108 -19.86 14.91 0.09
N TYR A 109 -18.59 15.03 0.49
CA TYR A 109 -17.98 16.29 0.92
C TYR A 109 -17.22 17.01 -0.22
N CYS A 110 -16.38 16.29 -0.96
CA CYS A 110 -15.58 16.88 -2.06
C CYS A 110 -16.07 16.50 -3.46
N GLY A 111 -16.97 15.52 -3.60
CA GLY A 111 -17.48 15.07 -4.89
C GLY A 111 -16.58 14.11 -5.67
N GLU A 112 -15.37 13.81 -5.21
CA GLU A 112 -14.44 12.88 -5.87
C GLU A 112 -15.01 11.46 -5.97
N GLN A 113 -14.71 10.78 -7.07
CA GLN A 113 -15.15 9.42 -7.35
C GLN A 113 -14.02 8.41 -7.08
N PHE A 114 -14.38 7.27 -6.52
CA PHE A 114 -13.46 6.23 -6.13
C PHE A 114 -13.95 4.89 -6.62
N ASN A 115 -13.02 4.16 -7.24
CA ASN A 115 -13.28 2.83 -7.78
C ASN A 115 -13.07 1.68 -6.78
N SER A 116 -12.78 2.01 -5.53
CA SER A 116 -12.51 1.05 -4.47
C SER A 116 -12.95 1.61 -3.12
N VAL A 117 -13.63 0.79 -2.30
CA VAL A 117 -13.94 1.10 -0.90
C VAL A 117 -12.69 1.50 -0.12
N ILE A 118 -11.54 0.88 -0.41
CA ILE A 118 -10.31 1.13 0.33
C ILE A 118 -9.82 2.55 0.05
N LYS A 119 -9.74 2.94 -1.23
CA LYS A 119 -9.35 4.30 -1.63
C LYS A 119 -10.35 5.33 -1.12
N PHE A 120 -11.65 5.04 -1.23
CA PHE A 120 -12.71 5.92 -0.72
C PHE A 120 -12.60 6.18 0.79
N ASN A 121 -12.39 5.11 1.57
CA ASN A 121 -12.25 5.22 3.02
C ASN A 121 -10.95 5.89 3.44
N LEU A 122 -9.84 5.61 2.76
CA LEU A 122 -8.57 6.31 3.00
C LEU A 122 -8.72 7.81 2.73
N HIS A 123 -9.39 8.16 1.64
CA HIS A 123 -9.74 9.54 1.34
C HIS A 123 -10.54 10.18 2.47
N LYS A 124 -11.67 9.58 2.89
CA LYS A 124 -12.47 10.13 4.02
C LYS A 124 -11.60 10.29 5.29
N ILE A 125 -10.80 9.29 5.65
CA ILE A 125 -10.06 9.33 6.92
C ILE A 125 -8.90 10.34 6.87
N PHE A 126 -8.10 10.38 5.80
CA PHE A 126 -6.81 11.09 5.80
C PHE A 126 -6.70 12.22 4.78
N GLU A 127 -7.44 12.20 3.68
CA GLU A 127 -7.15 13.09 2.53
C GLU A 127 -8.24 14.14 2.28
N CYS A 128 -9.50 13.83 2.61
CA CYS A 128 -10.65 14.67 2.31
C CYS A 128 -10.58 16.01 3.08
N GLN A 129 -10.21 17.07 2.37
CA GLN A 129 -10.09 18.42 2.94
C GLN A 129 -11.44 19.06 3.25
N GLN A 130 -12.51 18.58 2.61
CA GLN A 130 -13.88 19.08 2.80
C GLN A 130 -14.65 18.32 3.89
N LEU A 131 -14.05 17.29 4.50
CA LEU A 131 -14.70 16.53 5.56
C LEU A 131 -14.83 17.36 6.85
N ILE A 132 -16.03 17.35 7.44
CA ILE A 132 -16.30 17.97 8.74
C ILE A 132 -15.92 16.98 9.85
N VAL A 133 -14.98 17.38 10.70
CA VAL A 133 -14.47 16.56 11.81
C VAL A 133 -14.52 17.32 13.13
N ASP A 134 -14.61 16.58 14.23
CA ASP A 134 -14.54 17.16 15.57
C ASP A 134 -13.11 17.64 15.86
N CYS A 135 -12.97 18.75 16.60
CA CYS A 135 -11.66 19.24 17.02
C CYS A 135 -10.95 18.21 17.93
N ALA A 136 -9.64 18.02 17.74
CA ALA A 136 -8.84 17.10 18.57
C ALA A 136 -8.77 17.54 20.05
N LEU A 137 -9.07 18.81 20.33
CA LEU A 137 -9.12 19.38 21.68
C LEU A 137 -10.55 19.36 22.26
N LYS A 138 -11.41 18.46 21.76
CA LYS A 138 -12.77 18.26 22.28
C LYS A 138 -12.80 17.94 23.77
N ASP A 139 -11.89 17.07 24.20
CA ASP A 139 -11.76 16.69 25.62
C ASP A 139 -11.23 17.84 26.51
N PHE A 140 -10.74 18.92 25.89
CA PHE A 140 -10.27 20.13 26.55
C PHE A 140 -11.25 21.31 26.40
N GLY A 141 -12.48 21.05 25.95
CA GLY A 141 -13.58 22.03 25.95
C GLY A 141 -13.93 22.63 24.59
N CYS A 142 -13.40 22.14 23.48
CA CYS A 142 -13.83 22.56 22.15
C CYS A 142 -14.97 21.69 21.59
N SER A 143 -16.16 22.24 21.43
CA SER A 143 -17.31 21.50 20.87
C SER A 143 -17.53 21.74 19.37
N GLU A 144 -16.62 22.45 18.70
CA GLU A 144 -16.79 22.82 17.31
C GLU A 144 -16.49 21.66 16.35
N ARG A 145 -17.33 21.54 15.31
CA ARG A 145 -17.14 20.61 14.18
C ARG A 145 -16.73 21.40 12.96
N ILE A 146 -15.57 21.08 12.40
CA ILE A 146 -14.89 21.98 11.46
C ILE A 146 -14.45 21.22 10.23
N ILE A 147 -14.58 21.89 9.09
CA ILE A 147 -14.09 21.40 7.80
C ILE A 147 -12.57 21.30 7.89
N ARG A 148 -12.01 20.13 7.56
CA ARG A 148 -10.58 19.81 7.74
C ARG A 148 -9.64 20.90 7.20
N ILE A 149 -9.95 21.50 6.04
CA ILE A 149 -9.12 22.58 5.46
C ILE A 149 -9.02 23.83 6.35
N LYS A 150 -10.07 24.14 7.12
CA LYS A 150 -10.14 25.29 8.03
C LYS A 150 -9.62 24.98 9.44
N MET A 151 -9.16 23.76 9.68
CA MET A 151 -8.72 23.33 11.01
C MET A 151 -7.47 24.10 11.48
N LYS A 152 -6.59 24.51 10.55
CA LYS A 152 -5.42 25.36 10.87
C LYS A 152 -5.85 26.70 11.44
N ASP A 153 -6.82 27.36 10.80
CA ASP A 153 -7.34 28.66 11.24
C ASP A 153 -8.08 28.54 12.59
N HIS A 154 -8.79 27.43 12.80
CA HIS A 154 -9.44 27.16 14.07
C HIS A 154 -8.46 27.07 15.25
N TYR A 155 -7.30 26.42 15.07
CA TYR A 155 -6.28 26.33 16.11
C TYR A 155 -5.63 27.70 16.45
N LEU A 156 -5.79 28.71 15.59
CA LEU A 156 -5.31 30.08 15.86
C LEU A 156 -6.26 30.90 16.76
N THR A 157 -7.44 30.36 17.12
CA THR A 157 -8.34 31.03 18.05
C THR A 157 -7.73 31.10 19.46
N GLN A 158 -8.02 32.18 20.21
CA GLN A 158 -7.47 32.38 21.56
C GLN A 158 -7.76 31.22 22.51
N GLN A 159 -8.94 30.60 22.38
CA GLN A 159 -9.34 29.42 23.16
C GLN A 159 -8.37 28.25 22.93
N HIS A 160 -8.02 27.96 21.68
CA HIS A 160 -7.12 26.86 21.33
C HIS A 160 -5.65 27.20 21.64
N GLN A 161 -5.22 28.44 21.42
CA GLN A 161 -3.87 28.87 21.82
C GLN A 161 -3.66 28.69 23.33
N TYR A 162 -4.65 29.09 24.14
CA TYR A 162 -4.60 28.90 25.59
C TYR A 162 -4.64 27.42 25.99
N ALA A 163 -5.49 26.62 25.36
CA ALA A 163 -5.57 25.18 25.62
C ALA A 163 -4.25 24.47 25.26
N ILE A 164 -3.66 24.77 24.10
CA ILE A 164 -2.38 24.21 23.65
C ILE A 164 -1.25 24.61 24.61
N LEU A 165 -1.18 25.88 25.01
CA LEU A 165 -0.18 26.38 25.97
C LEU A 165 -0.29 25.72 27.35
N LYS A 166 -1.46 25.20 27.73
CA LYS A 166 -1.64 24.44 28.98
C LYS A 166 -1.37 22.95 28.84
N VAL A 167 -1.82 22.35 27.75
CA VAL A 167 -1.74 20.89 27.51
C VAL A 167 -0.31 20.47 27.14
N VAL A 168 0.38 21.26 26.32
CA VAL A 168 1.73 20.92 25.85
C VAL A 168 2.74 20.82 27.01
N PRO A 169 2.82 21.74 27.99
CA PRO A 169 3.71 21.58 29.14
C PRO A 169 3.40 20.35 30.00
N GLN A 170 2.12 20.01 30.17
CA GLN A 170 1.71 18.83 30.93
C GLN A 170 2.11 17.53 30.23
N MET A 171 1.95 17.47 28.90
CA MET A 171 2.40 16.35 28.09
C MET A 171 3.93 16.24 28.07
N LEU A 172 4.65 17.36 28.02
CA LEU A 172 6.12 17.40 28.08
C LEU A 172 6.64 16.95 29.46
N ALA A 173 5.98 17.32 30.55
CA ALA A 173 6.33 16.84 31.89
C ALA A 173 6.20 15.32 32.02
N GLN A 174 5.14 14.72 31.44
CA GLN A 174 4.95 13.26 31.41
C GLN A 174 5.99 12.51 30.56
N LEU A 175 6.57 13.18 29.56
CA LEU A 175 7.68 12.64 28.77
C LEU A 175 9.02 12.77 29.52
N ASN A 176 9.23 13.87 30.25
CA ASN A 176 10.43 14.07 31.09
C ASN A 176 10.49 13.14 32.31
N ASP A 177 9.35 12.84 32.96
CA ASP A 177 9.30 11.86 34.06
C ASP A 177 9.69 10.44 33.59
N ARG A 178 9.47 10.12 32.31
CA ARG A 178 9.96 8.87 31.69
C ARG A 178 11.46 8.87 31.44
N GLN A 179 12.10 10.04 31.40
CA GLN A 179 13.52 10.23 31.13
C GLN A 179 14.34 10.37 32.43
N MET A 180 13.72 10.88 33.52
CA MET A 180 14.36 11.07 34.83
C MET A 180 14.70 9.80 35.63
N ASN A 181 14.36 8.60 35.15
CA ASN A 181 14.75 7.35 35.83
C ASN A 181 16.17 6.88 35.47
N ILE A 182 16.89 7.59 34.61
CA ILE A 182 18.23 7.19 34.12
C ILE A 182 19.37 8.01 34.75
N ASP A 183 19.13 9.23 35.25
CA ASP A 183 20.22 10.18 35.61
C ASP A 183 20.36 10.47 37.12
N PHE A 184 19.97 9.55 38.01
CA PHE A 184 20.04 9.73 39.48
C PHE A 184 21.47 9.85 40.07
N TYR A 185 22.53 9.87 39.25
CA TYR A 185 23.89 10.09 39.72
C TYR A 185 24.51 11.30 39.04
N GLN A 186 24.31 12.51 39.58
CA GLN A 186 25.40 13.39 40.02
C GLN A 186 24.94 14.79 40.47
N THR A 187 25.44 15.14 41.65
CA THR A 187 25.83 16.49 42.12
C THR A 187 24.76 17.52 42.46
N ALA A 188 24.66 17.72 43.78
CA ALA A 188 24.09 18.88 44.43
C ALA A 188 25.07 20.09 44.42
N THR A 189 24.49 21.27 44.61
CA THR A 189 25.07 22.54 45.12
C THR A 189 25.82 23.46 44.16
N ALA A 190 25.08 24.43 43.56
CA ALA A 190 25.36 25.89 43.52
C ALA A 190 24.55 26.54 42.39
N GLY A 191 23.89 27.70 42.62
CA GLY A 191 23.53 28.59 41.50
C GLY A 191 22.06 28.97 41.32
N ALA A 192 21.37 29.44 42.35
CA ALA A 192 20.00 29.98 42.18
C ALA A 192 19.93 31.30 41.36
N CYS A 193 21.06 31.96 41.05
CA CYS A 193 21.11 33.14 40.15
C CYS A 193 21.69 32.83 38.76
N ASN A 194 22.32 31.66 38.56
CA ASN A 194 22.94 31.25 37.30
C ASN A 194 22.06 30.27 36.49
N LEU A 195 21.04 29.66 37.11
CA LEU A 195 20.18 28.67 36.46
C LEU A 195 19.34 29.26 35.32
N ALA A 196 18.77 30.45 35.52
CA ALA A 196 17.89 31.06 34.53
C ALA A 196 18.65 31.53 33.28
N THR A 197 19.90 31.99 33.44
CA THR A 197 20.78 32.38 32.32
C THR A 197 21.36 31.16 31.62
N ALA A 198 21.75 30.11 32.35
CA ALA A 198 22.23 28.85 31.77
C ALA A 198 21.12 28.12 30.99
N GLN A 199 19.89 28.09 31.51
CA GLN A 199 18.74 27.51 30.80
C GLN A 199 18.40 28.29 29.51
N LEU A 200 18.60 29.62 29.51
CA LEU A 200 18.38 30.44 28.32
C LEU A 200 19.46 30.20 27.24
N GLU A 201 20.72 29.99 27.66
CA GLU A 201 21.82 29.60 26.77
C GLU A 201 21.62 28.19 26.20
N GLU A 202 21.21 27.22 27.02
CA GLU A 202 20.86 25.87 26.55
C GLU A 202 19.69 25.87 25.57
N MET A 203 18.67 26.71 25.82
CA MET A 203 17.57 26.91 24.89
C MET A 203 18.03 27.54 23.56
N TYR A 204 18.96 28.49 23.62
CA TYR A 204 19.51 29.11 22.41
C TYR A 204 20.31 28.11 21.57
N GLU A 205 21.10 27.24 22.22
CA GLU A 205 21.81 26.16 21.54
C GLU A 205 20.87 25.12 20.94
N MET A 206 19.82 24.72 21.66
CA MET A 206 18.80 23.83 21.09
C MET A 206 18.10 24.46 19.89
N LEU A 207 17.78 25.76 19.93
CA LEU A 207 17.20 26.47 18.79
C LEU A 207 18.17 26.54 17.60
N ASN A 208 19.47 26.70 17.84
CA ASN A 208 20.48 26.68 16.78
C ASN A 208 20.60 25.29 16.14
N ILE A 209 20.60 24.23 16.95
CA ILE A 209 20.63 22.84 16.47
C ILE A 209 19.37 22.53 15.66
N LEU A 210 18.19 22.91 16.16
CA LEU A 210 16.92 22.73 15.44
C LEU A 210 16.90 23.52 14.14
N ARG A 211 17.39 24.77 14.13
CA ARG A 211 17.52 25.57 12.91
C ARG A 211 18.42 24.89 11.88
N GLY A 212 19.59 24.40 12.29
CA GLY A 212 20.48 23.66 11.39
C GLY A 212 19.87 22.36 10.88
N GLY A 213 19.10 21.66 11.72
CA GLY A 213 18.34 20.47 11.32
C GLY A 213 17.29 20.80 10.26
N VAL A 214 16.53 21.89 10.43
CA VAL A 214 15.54 22.36 9.45
C VAL A 214 16.20 22.78 8.14
N GLU A 215 17.31 23.51 8.18
CA GLU A 215 18.09 23.86 6.98
C GLU A 215 18.58 22.62 6.23
N THR A 216 19.11 21.63 6.95
CA THR A 216 19.55 20.36 6.36
C THR A 216 18.39 19.63 5.69
N LEU A 217 17.24 19.52 6.36
CA LEU A 217 16.05 18.89 5.80
C LEU A 217 15.51 19.65 4.56
N THR A 218 15.59 20.97 4.57
CA THR A 218 15.20 21.81 3.42
C THR A 218 16.12 21.55 2.22
N ASN A 219 17.42 21.43 2.46
CA ASN A 219 18.40 21.09 1.41
C ASN A 219 18.18 19.66 0.88
N ASP A 220 17.88 18.70 1.76
CA ASP A 220 17.55 17.33 1.37
C ASP A 220 16.25 17.27 0.56
N GLU A 221 15.22 18.04 0.93
CA GLU A 221 13.98 18.15 0.17
C GLU A 221 14.23 18.68 -1.24
N GLN A 222 15.04 19.74 -1.38
CA GLN A 222 15.43 20.28 -2.70
C GLN A 222 16.23 19.25 -3.51
N ARG A 223 17.19 18.55 -2.90
CA ARG A 223 17.97 17.50 -3.56
C ARG A 223 17.07 16.39 -4.08
N LEU A 224 16.19 15.86 -3.24
CA LEU A 224 15.25 14.80 -3.61
C LEU A 224 14.29 15.25 -4.73
N THR A 225 13.86 16.51 -4.70
CA THR A 225 13.03 17.08 -5.77
C THR A 225 13.78 17.10 -7.11
N ASN A 226 15.06 17.49 -7.11
CA ASN A 226 15.89 17.48 -8.30
C ASN A 226 16.17 16.05 -8.81
N GLU A 227 16.48 15.11 -7.91
CA GLU A 227 16.67 13.69 -8.26
C GLU A 227 15.41 13.07 -8.86
N ALA A 228 14.24 13.38 -8.28
CA ALA A 228 12.96 12.93 -8.80
C ALA A 228 12.68 13.50 -10.21
N LEU A 229 12.97 14.78 -10.44
CA LEU A 229 12.84 15.40 -11.76
C LEU A 229 13.78 14.74 -12.78
N GLN A 230 15.03 14.44 -12.38
CA GLN A 230 15.99 13.77 -13.25
C GLN A 230 15.56 12.34 -13.58
N MET A 231 15.05 11.57 -12.60
CA MET A 231 14.47 10.25 -12.83
C MET A 231 13.26 10.30 -13.77
N GLN A 232 12.43 11.35 -13.66
CA GLN A 232 11.30 11.50 -14.55
C GLN A 232 11.73 11.75 -16.00
N ILE A 233 12.78 12.56 -16.21
CA ILE A 233 13.35 12.79 -17.54
C ILE A 233 13.90 11.47 -18.11
N THR A 234 14.66 10.69 -17.33
CA THR A 234 15.21 9.42 -17.83
C THR A 234 14.14 8.39 -18.14
N LEU A 235 13.05 8.35 -17.36
CA LEU A 235 11.89 7.51 -17.69
C LEU A 235 11.22 7.93 -18.99
N THR A 236 11.07 9.23 -19.23
CA THR A 236 10.50 9.71 -20.51
C THR A 236 11.38 9.34 -21.70
N THR A 237 12.70 9.51 -21.60
CA THR A 237 13.62 9.13 -22.70
C THR A 237 13.63 7.63 -22.95
N LEU A 238 13.65 6.80 -21.89
CA LEU A 238 13.59 5.34 -22.04
C LEU A 238 12.27 4.89 -22.65
N THR A 239 11.15 5.55 -22.30
CA THR A 239 9.84 5.27 -22.89
C THR A 239 9.83 5.59 -24.39
N GLU A 240 10.46 6.70 -24.79
CA GLU A 240 10.62 7.05 -26.21
C GLU A 240 11.49 6.03 -26.95
N GLU A 241 12.62 5.60 -26.37
CA GLU A 241 13.47 4.57 -26.96
C GLU A 241 12.75 3.22 -27.11
N LEU A 242 11.99 2.79 -26.09
CA LEU A 242 11.17 1.58 -26.15
C LEU A 242 10.12 1.66 -27.27
N SER A 243 9.50 2.83 -27.47
CA SER A 243 8.53 3.01 -28.56
C SER A 243 9.18 2.90 -29.95
N LYS A 244 10.40 3.43 -30.12
CA LYS A 244 11.18 3.28 -31.37
C LYS A 244 11.55 1.83 -31.64
N ILE A 245 12.04 1.11 -30.63
CA ILE A 245 12.39 -0.31 -30.76
C ILE A 245 11.15 -1.14 -31.09
N LYS A 246 10.01 -0.86 -30.45
CA LYS A 246 8.74 -1.54 -30.74
C LYS A 246 8.34 -1.39 -32.21
N LEU A 247 8.39 -0.17 -32.76
CA LEU A 247 8.08 0.08 -34.17
C LEU A 247 9.04 -0.68 -35.10
N SER A 248 10.34 -0.66 -34.81
CA SER A 248 11.34 -1.38 -35.61
C SER A 248 11.13 -2.91 -35.59
N ILE A 249 10.70 -3.47 -34.46
CA ILE A 249 10.32 -4.89 -34.35
C ILE A 249 9.07 -5.18 -35.17
N GLU A 250 8.05 -4.32 -35.12
CA GLU A 250 6.83 -4.46 -35.92
C GLU A 250 7.15 -4.45 -37.42
N GLU A 251 7.98 -3.51 -37.88
CA GLU A 251 8.47 -3.46 -39.26
C GLU A 251 9.23 -4.74 -39.65
N SER A 252 10.19 -5.17 -38.82
CA SER A 252 10.96 -6.40 -39.05
C SER A 252 10.07 -7.63 -39.13
N ASN A 253 9.03 -7.73 -38.30
CA ASN A 253 8.06 -8.82 -38.34
C ASN A 253 7.23 -8.82 -39.63
N THR A 254 6.85 -7.64 -40.16
CA THR A 254 6.15 -7.56 -41.46
C THR A 254 7.02 -8.05 -42.60
N LEU A 255 8.30 -7.69 -42.61
CA LEU A 255 9.27 -8.18 -43.59
C LEU A 255 9.47 -9.69 -43.49
N TRP A 256 9.62 -10.20 -42.27
CA TRP A 256 9.76 -11.64 -42.03
C TRP A 256 8.57 -12.45 -42.53
N LYS A 257 7.34 -11.95 -42.34
CA LYS A 257 6.14 -12.59 -42.90
C LYS A 257 6.20 -12.69 -44.43
N GLY A 258 6.67 -11.64 -45.10
CA GLY A 258 6.87 -11.65 -46.55
C GLY A 258 7.93 -12.66 -47.00
N VAL A 259 9.08 -12.71 -46.31
CA VAL A 259 10.14 -13.69 -46.60
C VAL A 259 9.65 -15.12 -46.37
N ASN A 260 8.89 -15.36 -45.29
CA ASN A 260 8.35 -16.69 -45.02
C ASN A 260 7.39 -17.16 -46.13
N LEU A 261 6.52 -16.26 -46.61
CA LEU A 261 5.63 -16.57 -47.72
C LEU A 261 6.42 -16.92 -48.99
N ASN A 262 7.48 -16.17 -49.29
CA ASN A 262 8.35 -16.47 -50.44
C ASN A 262 9.06 -17.81 -50.28
N GLN A 263 9.52 -18.14 -49.06
CA GLN A 263 10.13 -19.44 -48.78
C GLN A 263 9.14 -20.60 -48.99
N ASP A 264 7.87 -20.42 -48.58
CA ASP A 264 6.82 -21.41 -48.77
C ASP A 264 6.53 -21.65 -50.27
N ILE A 265 6.48 -20.59 -51.07
CA ILE A 265 6.33 -20.69 -52.54
C ILE A 265 7.51 -21.45 -53.15
N LEU A 266 8.74 -21.08 -52.79
CA LEU A 266 9.94 -21.77 -53.30
C LEU A 266 9.98 -23.25 -52.91
N ASN A 267 9.56 -23.59 -51.69
CA ASN A 267 9.46 -24.97 -51.25
C ASN A 267 8.42 -25.76 -52.07
N GLN A 268 7.30 -25.11 -52.42
CA GLN A 268 6.26 -25.72 -53.26
C GLN A 268 6.75 -25.95 -54.70
N ASP A 269 7.45 -24.98 -55.29
CA ASP A 269 8.03 -25.10 -56.63
C ASP A 269 9.10 -26.21 -56.66
N LEU A 270 9.95 -26.29 -55.63
CA LEU A 270 10.94 -27.37 -55.50
C LEU A 270 10.28 -28.74 -55.41
N ALA A 271 9.19 -28.87 -54.65
CA ALA A 271 8.45 -30.13 -54.55
C ALA A 271 7.85 -30.53 -55.91
N SER A 272 7.27 -29.57 -56.64
CA SER A 272 6.72 -29.80 -57.99
C SER A 272 7.82 -30.25 -58.97
N LEU A 273 8.98 -29.59 -58.96
CA LEU A 273 10.10 -29.97 -59.83
C LEU A 273 10.67 -31.34 -59.47
N GLN A 274 10.72 -31.69 -58.18
CA GLN A 274 11.13 -33.03 -57.74
C GLN A 274 10.17 -34.12 -58.22
N GLU A 275 8.85 -33.85 -58.19
CA GLU A 275 7.83 -34.75 -58.73
C GLU A 275 8.01 -34.95 -60.24
N GLU A 276 8.19 -33.86 -61.00
CA GLU A 276 8.41 -33.92 -62.45
C GLU A 276 9.69 -34.70 -62.83
N ILE A 277 10.78 -34.53 -62.07
CA ILE A 277 12.01 -35.31 -62.25
C ILE A 277 11.75 -36.80 -61.98
N ASN A 278 11.02 -37.14 -60.92
CA ASN A 278 10.70 -38.53 -60.60
C ASN A 278 9.84 -39.18 -61.68
N ASP A 279 8.87 -38.46 -62.22
CA ASP A 279 8.03 -38.94 -63.32
C ASP A 279 8.85 -39.19 -64.59
N LEU A 280 9.73 -38.25 -64.96
CA LEU A 280 10.66 -38.41 -66.08
C LEU A 280 11.59 -39.62 -65.93
N GLN A 281 12.04 -39.92 -64.70
CA GLN A 281 12.84 -41.12 -64.41
C GLN A 281 12.04 -42.42 -64.59
N CYS A 282 10.71 -42.38 -64.57
CA CYS A 282 9.84 -43.55 -64.74
C CYS A 282 9.41 -43.81 -66.20
N VAL A 283 9.83 -42.97 -67.15
CA VAL A 283 9.54 -43.12 -68.60
C VAL A 283 10.78 -43.59 -69.36
N SER A 284 10.67 -44.59 -70.23
CA SER A 284 11.73 -44.85 -71.23
C SER A 284 11.72 -43.74 -72.30
N TYR A 285 12.87 -43.49 -72.94
CA TYR A 285 13.03 -42.53 -74.05
C TYR A 285 12.11 -42.80 -75.27
N ASP A 286 11.34 -43.89 -75.24
CA ASP A 286 10.43 -44.35 -76.30
C ASP A 286 8.95 -44.16 -75.94
N GLY A 287 8.64 -43.54 -74.78
CA GLY A 287 7.28 -43.28 -74.31
C GLY A 287 6.61 -44.46 -73.59
N ILE A 288 7.37 -45.50 -73.22
CA ILE A 288 6.86 -46.67 -72.49
C ILE A 288 7.09 -46.47 -70.98
N LEU A 289 6.02 -46.55 -70.19
CA LEU A 289 6.06 -46.48 -68.72
C LEU A 289 6.67 -47.77 -68.13
N VAL A 290 7.74 -47.62 -67.34
CA VAL A 290 8.43 -48.75 -66.70
C VAL A 290 8.10 -48.80 -65.21
N TRP A 291 7.17 -49.68 -64.86
CA TRP A 291 6.80 -49.95 -63.46
C TRP A 291 7.76 -50.96 -62.85
N LYS A 292 8.54 -50.56 -61.84
CA LYS A 292 9.42 -51.47 -61.10
C LYS A 292 8.66 -52.05 -59.90
N ILE A 293 8.21 -53.31 -60.01
CA ILE A 293 7.61 -54.02 -58.87
C ILE A 293 8.72 -54.33 -57.85
N THR A 294 8.72 -53.63 -56.72
CA THR A 294 9.61 -53.93 -55.60
C THR A 294 8.93 -54.90 -54.63
N LYS A 295 9.70 -55.85 -54.08
CA LYS A 295 9.23 -57.01 -53.28
C LYS A 295 8.49 -58.10 -54.07
N PHE A 296 8.91 -58.38 -55.31
CA PHE A 296 8.52 -59.61 -55.97
C PHE A 296 9.20 -60.80 -55.28
N HIS A 297 8.42 -61.59 -54.53
CA HIS A 297 8.84 -62.92 -54.10
C HIS A 297 8.32 -63.93 -55.12
N GLU A 298 9.24 -64.44 -55.93
CA GLU A 298 8.98 -65.55 -56.84
C GLU A 298 8.70 -66.80 -55.99
N LYS A 299 7.47 -67.32 -56.05
CA LYS A 299 7.16 -68.62 -55.48
C LYS A 299 7.82 -69.69 -56.34
N MET A 300 8.86 -70.35 -55.83
CA MET A 300 9.23 -71.71 -56.26
C MET A 300 8.19 -72.71 -55.78
#